data_AF-A0A318CIL1-F1
#
_entry.id   AF-A0A318CIL1-F1
#
_cell.length_a   1.000
_cell.length_b   1.000
_cell.length_c   1.000
_cell.angle_alpha   90.00
_cell.angle_beta   90.00
_cell.angle_gamma   90.00
#
_symmetry.space_group_name_H-M   'P 1'
#
loop_
_entity.id
_entity.type
_entity.pdbx_description
1 polymer ?
#
loop_
_entity_poly.entity_id
_entity_poly.type
_entity_poly.pdbx_seq_one_letter_code
_entity_poly.pdbx_strand_id
1 'polypeptide(L)'
;MKYEDFFRLVTTRDRGLIQHQRLKAIWDSAHSSVGCSAGTATEFEAGILVDTLKQVRETIGNINEKVIEICVLFPEYKYLLSIPGFGPDVSAIVLAAIGDPFRFESGNQVLK
;
A
#
# COMPACT_ATOMS: atom_id res chain seq x y z
N MET A 1 5.93 -19.84 -25.03
CA MET A 1 4.52 -19.60 -24.62
C MET A 1 3.92 -18.53 -25.52
N LYS A 2 2.71 -18.70 -26.06
CA LYS A 2 2.08 -17.63 -26.87
C LYS A 2 1.68 -16.45 -25.99
N TYR A 3 1.52 -15.26 -26.58
CA TYR A 3 1.11 -14.07 -25.83
C TYR A 3 -0.27 -14.26 -25.17
N GLU A 4 -1.23 -14.92 -25.84
CA GLU A 4 -2.55 -15.15 -25.24
C GLU A 4 -2.48 -16.03 -23.99
N ASP A 5 -1.62 -17.05 -24.00
CA ASP A 5 -1.42 -17.94 -22.85
C ASP A 5 -0.78 -17.18 -21.68
N PHE A 6 0.24 -16.35 -21.96
CA PHE A 6 0.87 -15.48 -20.96
C PHE A 6 -0.14 -14.51 -20.35
N PHE A 7 -0.95 -13.86 -21.19
CA PHE A 7 -1.97 -12.92 -20.71
C PHE A 7 -2.94 -13.59 -19.74
N ARG A 8 -3.46 -14.78 -20.09
CA ARG A 8 -4.35 -15.55 -19.23
C ARG A 8 -3.68 -16.02 -17.94
N LEU A 9 -2.37 -16.26 -17.96
CA LEU A 9 -1.60 -16.70 -16.79
C LEU A 9 -1.42 -15.56 -15.77
N VAL A 10 -1.09 -14.36 -16.23
CA VAL A 10 -0.68 -13.24 -15.34
C VAL A 10 -1.81 -12.30 -14.94
N THR A 11 -2.97 -12.37 -15.61
CA THR A 11 -4.12 -11.55 -15.26
C THR A 11 -5.43 -12.30 -15.48
N THR A 12 -6.39 -12.08 -14.57
CA THR A 12 -7.78 -12.54 -14.70
C THR A 12 -8.72 -11.44 -15.21
N ARG A 13 -8.21 -10.22 -15.39
CA ARG A 13 -8.98 -9.04 -15.83
C ARG A 13 -8.38 -8.42 -17.09
N ASP A 14 -9.26 -7.92 -17.96
CA ASP A 14 -8.92 -7.08 -19.10
C ASP A 14 -9.34 -5.63 -18.81
N ARG A 15 -8.35 -4.74 -18.78
CA ARG A 15 -8.47 -3.29 -18.53
C ARG A 15 -8.23 -2.48 -19.81
N GLY A 16 -8.30 -3.13 -20.97
CA GLY A 16 -8.17 -2.51 -22.27
C GLY A 16 -6.73 -2.31 -22.74
N LEU A 17 -6.58 -1.50 -23.78
CA LEU A 17 -5.36 -1.41 -24.60
C LEU A 17 -4.07 -1.13 -23.81
N ILE A 18 -4.12 -0.29 -22.78
CA ILE A 18 -2.93 0.06 -21.98
C ILE A 18 -2.37 -1.17 -21.24
N GLN A 19 -3.23 -2.03 -20.68
CA GLN A 19 -2.79 -3.25 -20.02
C GLN A 19 -2.17 -4.22 -21.03
N HIS A 20 -2.82 -4.38 -22.18
CA HIS A 20 -2.30 -5.21 -23.26
C HIS A 20 -0.92 -4.74 -23.72
N GLN A 21 -0.74 -3.43 -23.94
CA GLN A 21 0.56 -2.87 -24.34
C GLN A 21 1.63 -3.15 -23.28
N ARG A 22 1.34 -2.94 -21.99
CA ARG A 22 2.29 -3.20 -20.90
C ARG A 22 2.66 -4.68 -20.80
N LEU A 23 1.67 -5.58 -20.83
CA LEU A 23 1.91 -7.02 -20.75
C LEU A 23 2.64 -7.54 -21.98
N LYS A 24 2.32 -7.01 -23.17
CA LYS A 24 3.00 -7.34 -24.42
C LYS A 24 4.47 -6.90 -24.37
N ALA A 25 4.75 -5.70 -23.88
CA ALA A 25 6.12 -5.22 -23.70
C ALA A 25 6.93 -6.10 -22.74
N ILE A 26 6.33 -6.56 -21.62
CA ILE A 26 6.98 -7.51 -20.70
C ILE A 26 7.25 -8.84 -21.40
N TRP A 27 6.26 -9.40 -22.10
CA TRP A 27 6.38 -10.66 -22.81
C TRP A 27 7.47 -10.58 -23.91
N ASP A 28 7.49 -9.51 -24.70
CA ASP A 28 8.50 -9.30 -25.74
C ASP A 28 9.90 -9.17 -25.11
N SER A 29 10.04 -8.40 -24.03
CA SER A 29 11.32 -8.19 -23.32
C SER A 29 11.84 -9.46 -22.65
N ALA A 30 10.95 -10.35 -22.21
CA ALA A 30 11.34 -11.62 -21.61
C ALA A 30 12.07 -12.54 -22.60
N HIS A 31 11.75 -12.47 -23.90
CA HIS A 31 12.39 -13.28 -24.94
C HIS A 31 13.85 -12.86 -25.19
N SER A 32 14.16 -11.58 -25.04
CA SER A 32 15.51 -11.01 -25.23
C SER A 32 16.22 -10.74 -23.90
N SER A 33 15.70 -11.28 -22.80
CA SER A 33 16.28 -11.07 -21.47
C SER A 33 17.68 -11.67 -21.38
N VAL A 34 18.62 -10.90 -20.84
CA VAL A 34 19.99 -11.36 -20.50
C VAL A 34 20.06 -12.05 -19.14
N GLY A 35 18.91 -12.28 -18.48
CA GLY A 35 18.83 -12.97 -17.20
C GLY A 35 19.26 -14.43 -17.28
N CYS A 36 19.63 -15.01 -16.14
CA CYS A 36 19.98 -16.44 -16.03
C CYS A 36 18.76 -17.27 -15.62
N SER A 37 18.82 -18.58 -15.89
CA SER A 37 17.87 -19.53 -15.30
C SER A 37 18.02 -19.50 -13.78
N ALA A 38 16.91 -19.27 -13.07
CA ALA A 38 16.91 -19.42 -11.62
C ALA A 38 17.11 -20.90 -11.26
N GLY A 39 17.87 -21.15 -10.19
CA GLY A 39 17.91 -22.48 -9.57
C GLY A 39 16.69 -22.70 -8.67
N THR A 40 16.39 -23.96 -8.38
CA THR A 40 15.24 -24.34 -7.53
C THR A 40 15.27 -23.67 -6.15
N ALA A 41 16.45 -23.46 -5.58
CA ALA A 41 16.62 -22.71 -4.33
C ALA A 41 16.21 -21.24 -4.48
N THR A 42 16.65 -20.57 -5.54
CA THR A 42 16.32 -19.16 -5.81
C THR A 42 14.83 -18.97 -6.08
N GLU A 43 14.18 -19.90 -6.79
CA GLU A 43 12.73 -19.85 -7.01
C GLU A 43 11.94 -19.96 -5.70
N PHE A 44 12.36 -20.85 -4.80
CA PHE A 44 11.74 -21.01 -3.50
C PHE A 44 11.93 -19.76 -2.62
N GLU A 45 13.15 -19.24 -2.53
CA GLU A 45 13.46 -18.02 -1.77
C GLU A 45 12.68 -16.82 -2.30
N ALA A 46 12.62 -16.64 -3.63
CA ALA A 46 11.84 -15.58 -4.25
C ALA A 46 10.35 -15.69 -3.91
N GLY A 47 9.80 -16.91 -3.88
CA GLY A 47 8.43 -17.17 -3.43
C GLY A 47 8.18 -16.69 -2.00
N ILE A 48 9.05 -17.07 -1.05
CA ILE A 48 8.95 -16.64 0.36
C ILE A 48 9.00 -15.10 0.47
N LEU A 49 9.92 -14.45 -0.25
CA LEU A 49 10.05 -13.00 -0.20
C LEU A 49 8.79 -12.29 -0.72
N VAL A 50 8.22 -12.79 -1.82
CA VAL A 50 6.98 -12.26 -2.39
C VAL A 50 5.80 -12.44 -1.44
N ASP A 51 5.69 -13.60 -0.79
CA ASP A 51 4.60 -13.87 0.15
C ASP A 51 4.74 -13.04 1.43
N THR A 52 5.97 -12.88 1.93
CA THR A 52 6.26 -11.97 3.05
C THR A 52 5.85 -10.54 2.71
N LEU A 53 6.18 -10.06 1.51
CA LEU A 53 5.78 -8.71 1.06
C LEU A 53 4.26 -8.54 1.01
N LYS A 54 3.52 -9.57 0.56
CA LYS A 54 2.05 -9.54 0.56
C LYS A 54 1.50 -9.46 1.99
N GLN A 55 2.02 -10.27 2.90
CA GLN A 55 1.61 -10.28 4.31
C GLN A 55 1.86 -8.93 4.98
N VAL A 56 3.01 -8.29 4.72
CA VAL A 56 3.31 -6.94 5.24
C VAL A 56 2.29 -5.93 4.74
N ARG A 57 1.93 -5.96 3.45
CA ARG A 57 0.93 -5.05 2.87
C ARG A 57 -0.46 -5.24 3.48
N GLU A 58 -0.88 -6.48 3.67
CA GLU A 58 -2.14 -6.82 4.34
C GLU A 58 -2.14 -6.32 5.79
N THR A 59 -1.04 -6.56 6.51
CA THR A 59 -0.87 -6.09 7.89
C THR A 59 -0.98 -4.57 7.99
N ILE A 60 -0.35 -3.83 7.08
CA ILE A 60 -0.48 -2.36 7.01
C ILE A 60 -1.94 -1.95 6.80
N GLY A 61 -2.65 -2.61 5.87
CA GLY A 61 -4.07 -2.36 5.62
C GLY A 61 -4.93 -2.58 6.88
N ASN A 62 -4.78 -3.73 7.53
CA ASN A 62 -5.52 -4.09 8.73
C ASN A 62 -5.24 -3.13 9.90
N ILE A 63 -3.99 -2.71 10.07
CA ILE A 63 -3.61 -1.72 11.08
C ILE A 63 -4.27 -0.37 10.77
N ASN A 64 -4.24 0.09 9.51
CA ASN A 64 -4.86 1.36 9.12
C ASN A 64 -6.38 1.35 9.36
N GLU A 65 -7.06 0.25 9.01
CA GLU A 65 -8.49 0.08 9.31
C GLU A 65 -8.74 0.18 10.82
N LYS A 66 -7.91 -0.49 11.63
CA LYS A 66 -8.07 -0.47 13.09
C LYS A 66 -7.81 0.91 13.69
N VAL A 67 -6.82 1.65 13.17
CA VAL A 67 -6.55 3.03 13.54
C VAL A 67 -7.77 3.91 13.25
N ILE A 68 -8.36 3.79 12.06
CA ILE A 68 -9.56 4.56 11.69
C ILE A 68 -10.74 4.22 12.61
N GLU A 69 -10.98 2.94 12.90
CA GLU A 69 -12.03 2.49 13.84
C GLU A 69 -11.87 3.13 15.23
N ILE A 70 -10.65 3.30 15.71
CA ILE A 70 -10.36 3.97 16.98
C ILE A 70 -10.57 5.48 16.86
N CYS A 71 -10.05 6.09 15.79
CA CYS A 71 -10.12 7.54 15.58
C CYS A 71 -11.56 8.06 15.47
N VAL A 72 -12.48 7.31 14.86
CA VAL A 72 -13.91 7.73 14.77
C VAL A 72 -14.61 7.86 16.12
N LEU A 73 -14.04 7.30 17.19
CA LEU A 73 -14.55 7.45 18.56
C LEU A 73 -14.19 8.81 19.18
N PHE A 74 -13.25 9.55 18.60
CA PHE A 74 -12.85 10.88 19.04
C PHE A 74 -13.69 11.94 18.32
N PRO A 75 -14.45 12.77 19.05
CA PRO A 75 -15.22 13.87 18.45
C PRO A 75 -14.35 14.80 17.59
N GLU A 76 -13.09 14.99 17.99
CA GLU A 76 -12.10 15.85 17.33
C GLU A 76 -11.74 15.35 15.92
N TYR A 77 -11.80 14.04 15.69
CA TYR A 77 -11.42 13.43 14.40
C TYR A 77 -12.26 13.95 13.25
N LYS A 78 -13.57 14.14 13.47
CA LYS A 78 -14.49 14.70 12.47
C LYS A 78 -14.11 16.13 12.08
N TYR A 79 -13.64 16.93 13.03
CA TYR A 79 -13.21 18.30 12.75
C TYR A 79 -11.89 18.32 11.98
N LEU A 80 -10.93 17.46 12.33
CA LEU A 80 -9.68 17.32 11.58
C LEU A 80 -9.94 16.93 10.12
N LEU A 81 -10.81 15.94 9.88
CA LEU A 81 -11.21 15.52 8.53
C LEU A 81 -11.88 16.61 7.69
N SER A 82 -12.44 17.66 8.32
CA SER A 82 -13.04 18.78 7.59
C SER A 82 -12.01 19.79 7.07
N ILE A 83 -10.76 19.70 7.51
CA ILE A 83 -9.69 20.59 7.07
C ILE A 83 -9.23 20.16 5.66
N PRO A 84 -9.22 21.05 4.66
CA PRO A 84 -8.71 20.72 3.34
C PRO A 84 -7.26 20.19 3.41
N GLY A 85 -7.03 19.01 2.84
CA GLY A 85 -5.73 18.32 2.90
C GLY A 85 -5.56 17.33 4.07
N PHE A 86 -6.51 17.27 5.00
CA PHE A 86 -6.49 16.31 6.11
C PHE A 86 -7.33 15.08 5.77
N GLY A 87 -6.66 14.04 5.28
CA GLY A 87 -7.24 12.71 5.14
C GLY A 87 -7.27 11.93 6.46
N PRO A 88 -7.78 10.69 6.45
CA PRO A 88 -7.80 9.78 7.60
C PRO A 88 -6.43 9.63 8.28
N ASP A 89 -5.39 9.38 7.49
CA ASP A 89 -4.03 9.14 8.02
C ASP A 89 -3.46 10.37 8.74
N VAL A 90 -3.53 11.54 8.10
CA VAL A 90 -3.03 12.81 8.66
C VAL A 90 -3.80 13.16 9.94
N SER A 91 -5.12 13.02 9.91
CA SER A 91 -5.98 13.28 11.07
C SER A 91 -5.66 12.35 12.24
N ALA A 92 -5.42 11.07 11.97
CA ALA A 92 -5.03 10.09 12.99
C ALA A 92 -3.66 10.41 13.61
N ILE A 93 -2.68 10.80 12.79
CA ILE A 93 -1.35 11.21 13.26
C ILE A 93 -1.45 12.46 14.14
N VAL A 94 -2.27 13.44 13.77
CA VAL A 94 -2.46 14.65 14.57
C VAL A 94 -3.09 14.34 15.92
N LEU A 95 -4.13 13.49 15.98
CA LEU A 95 -4.69 13.04 17.26
C LEU A 95 -3.65 12.33 18.11
N ALA A 96 -2.87 11.42 17.53
CA ALA A 96 -1.83 10.69 18.24
C ALA A 96 -0.71 11.62 18.76
N ALA A 97 -0.31 12.62 17.98
CA ALA A 97 0.73 13.58 18.35
C ALA A 97 0.27 14.55 19.45
N ILE A 98 -0.97 15.02 19.37
CA ILE A 98 -1.58 15.87 20.41
C ILE A 98 -1.73 15.08 21.71
N GLY A 99 -2.20 13.83 21.62
CA GLY A 99 -2.48 13.00 22.79
C GLY A 99 -3.64 13.56 23.60
N ASP A 100 -3.41 13.83 24.89
CA ASP A 100 -4.37 14.57 25.72
C ASP A 100 -4.29 16.08 25.40
N PRO A 101 -5.33 16.70 24.80
CA PRO A 101 -5.31 18.13 24.51
C PRO A 101 -5.29 19.00 25.78
N PHE A 102 -5.73 18.48 26.93
CA PHE A 102 -5.74 19.20 28.20
C PHE A 102 -4.41 19.12 28.96
N ARG A 103 -3.39 18.44 28.40
CA ARG A 103 -2.03 18.44 28.97
C ARG A 103 -1.30 19.78 28.81
N PHE A 104 -1.87 20.71 28.04
CA PHE A 104 -1.29 22.02 27.78
C PHE A 104 -2.04 23.11 28.55
N GLU A 105 -1.30 23.91 29.29
CA GLU A 105 -1.80 25.05 30.07
C GLU A 105 -1.76 26.37 29.29
N SER A 106 -0.96 26.46 28.21
CA SER A 106 -0.92 27.66 27.36
C SER A 106 -0.52 27.35 25.91
N GLY A 107 -0.93 28.21 24.97
CA GLY A 107 -0.61 28.06 23.54
C GLY A 107 0.89 28.05 23.22
N ASN A 108 1.71 28.69 24.05
CA ASN A 108 3.18 28.66 23.94
C ASN A 108 3.77 27.26 24.11
N GLN A 109 3.06 26.33 24.76
CA GLN A 109 3.51 24.94 24.92
C GLN A 109 3.25 24.10 23.66
N VAL A 110 2.37 24.55 22.77
CA VAL A 110 2.05 23.91 21.49
C VAL A 110 2.94 24.43 20.36
N LEU A 111 3.33 25.70 20.44
CA LEU A 111 4.19 26.38 19.48
C LEU A 111 5.67 26.24 19.90
N LYS A 112 6.31 25.13 19.52
CA LYS A 112 7.75 24.95 19.71
C LYS A 112 8.45 24.71 18.37
#